data_AF-A0A0Q5FME5-F1
#
_entry.id   AF-A0A0Q5FME5-F1
#
_cell.length_a   1.000
_cell.length_b   1.000
_cell.length_c   1.000
_cell.angle_alpha   90.00
_cell.angle_beta   90.00
_cell.angle_gamma   90.00
#
_symmetry.space_group_name_H-M   'P 1'
#
loop_
_entity.id
_entity.type
_entity.pdbx_description
1 polymer ?
#
loop_
_entity_poly.entity_id
_entity_poly.type
_entity_poly.pdbx_seq_one_letter_code
_entity_poly.pdbx_strand_id
1 'polypeptide(L)'
;MDTLPQVDALRGVSRSAFGQSYRLELMLAIARSEDGLCTLTELAQQTGVAMSSLQRPFQSLVDVGLISPVPDADSRYRYFLRNPSAAWTWAVELASAAQAR
;
A
#
# COMPACT_ATOMS: atom_id res chain seq x y z
N MET A 1 15.18 9.41 -4.61
CA MET A 1 14.48 10.45 -5.41
C MET A 1 13.91 9.73 -6.61
N ASP A 2 12.79 9.02 -6.40
CA ASP A 2 12.17 8.22 -7.46
C ASP A 2 11.68 9.16 -8.55
N THR A 3 12.19 8.94 -9.76
CA THR A 3 11.96 9.78 -10.92
C THR A 3 10.46 9.80 -11.25
N LEU A 4 9.85 10.98 -11.37
CA LEU A 4 8.42 11.17 -11.69
C LEU A 4 7.84 10.20 -12.76
N PRO A 5 8.57 9.86 -13.85
CA PRO A 5 8.09 8.87 -14.84
C PRO A 5 7.83 7.47 -14.26
N GLN A 6 8.62 7.05 -13.27
CA GLN A 6 8.52 5.73 -12.65
C GLN A 6 7.28 5.62 -11.75
N VAL A 7 6.94 6.73 -11.07
CA VAL A 7 5.70 6.82 -10.26
C VAL A 7 4.46 6.79 -11.17
N ASP A 8 4.51 7.48 -12.31
CA ASP A 8 3.38 7.48 -13.26
C ASP A 8 3.19 6.11 -13.93
N ALA A 9 4.27 5.42 -14.28
CA ALA A 9 4.21 4.04 -14.78
C ALA A 9 3.59 3.09 -13.75
N LEU A 10 4.00 3.22 -12.48
CA LEU A 10 3.45 2.44 -11.37
C LEU A 10 1.93 2.67 -11.21
N ARG A 11 1.48 3.93 -11.30
CA ARG A 11 0.07 4.30 -11.25
C ARG A 11 -0.71 3.77 -12.46
N GLY A 12 -0.10 3.74 -13.64
CA GLY A 12 -0.66 3.11 -14.84
C GLY A 12 -0.95 1.63 -14.64
N VAL A 13 0.02 0.89 -14.10
CA VAL A 13 -0.14 -0.53 -13.74
C VAL A 13 -1.20 -0.69 -12.64
N SER A 14 -1.16 0.15 -11.61
CA SER A 14 -2.13 0.11 -10.51
C SER A 14 -3.58 0.27 -11.00
N ARG A 15 -3.84 1.21 -11.92
CA ARG A 15 -5.17 1.37 -12.52
C ARG A 15 -5.58 0.14 -13.32
N SER A 16 -4.64 -0.43 -14.08
CA SER A 16 -4.92 -1.60 -14.91
C SER A 16 -5.24 -2.85 -14.08
N ALA A 17 -4.50 -3.08 -12.99
CA ALA A 17 -4.67 -4.25 -12.14
C ALA A 17 -5.82 -4.10 -11.13
N PHE A 18 -6.07 -2.89 -10.63
CA PHE A 18 -6.95 -2.66 -9.48
C PHE A 18 -8.07 -1.64 -9.69
N GLY A 19 -8.08 -0.91 -10.82
CA GLY A 19 -8.97 0.24 -11.02
C GLY A 19 -8.67 1.43 -10.12
N GLN A 20 -7.53 1.44 -9.41
CA GLN A 20 -7.19 2.42 -8.39
C GLN A 20 -5.75 2.93 -8.60
N SER A 21 -5.55 4.24 -8.70
CA SER A 21 -4.22 4.82 -9.00
C SER A 21 -3.15 4.48 -7.95
N TYR A 22 -3.51 4.52 -6.66
CA TYR A 22 -2.54 4.49 -5.56
C TYR A 22 -2.49 3.15 -4.80
N ARG A 23 -3.29 2.15 -5.21
CA ARG A 23 -3.36 0.88 -4.48
C ARG A 23 -2.04 0.13 -4.51
N LEU A 24 -1.34 0.13 -5.65
CA LEU A 24 -0.05 -0.53 -5.76
C LEU A 24 1.02 0.16 -4.91
N GLU A 25 1.08 1.49 -4.91
CA GLU A 25 1.96 2.27 -4.02
C GLU A 25 1.71 1.90 -2.54
N LEU A 26 0.44 1.83 -2.15
CA LEU A 26 0.05 1.45 -0.79
C LEU A 26 0.48 0.03 -0.43
N MET A 27 0.22 -0.95 -1.31
CA MET A 27 0.58 -2.35 -1.06
C MET A 27 2.10 -2.54 -0.95
N LEU A 28 2.89 -1.83 -1.76
CA LEU A 28 4.35 -1.87 -1.69
C LEU A 28 4.88 -1.24 -0.40
N ALA A 29 4.28 -0.13 0.05
CA ALA A 29 4.65 0.49 1.32
C ALA A 29 4.39 -0.46 2.50
N ILE A 30 3.22 -1.12 2.53
CA ILE A 30 2.89 -2.14 3.54
C ILE A 30 3.83 -3.35 3.43
N ALA A 31 4.15 -3.79 2.21
CA ALA A 31 5.03 -4.94 1.99
C ALA A 31 6.48 -4.71 2.44
N ARG A 32 6.94 -3.45 2.43
CA ARG A 32 8.27 -3.04 2.89
C ARG A 32 8.38 -2.83 4.40
N SER A 33 7.26 -2.81 5.13
CA SER A 33 7.29 -2.74 6.60
C SER A 33 7.99 -3.97 7.17
N GLU A 34 9.03 -3.75 7.99
CA GLU A 34 9.88 -4.82 8.56
C GLU A 34 9.11 -5.70 9.55
N ASP A 35 8.34 -5.08 10.44
CA ASP A 35 7.51 -5.76 11.45
C ASP A 35 6.08 -6.03 10.96
N GLY A 36 5.73 -5.52 9.76
CA GLY A 36 4.40 -5.62 9.19
C GLY A 36 3.36 -4.71 9.86
N LEU A 37 3.74 -3.90 10.84
CA LEU A 37 2.86 -2.90 11.44
C LEU A 37 2.83 -1.66 10.56
N CYS A 38 1.65 -1.02 10.50
CA CYS A 38 1.46 0.22 9.77
C CYS A 38 0.27 1.02 10.30
N THR A 39 0.33 2.32 10.09
CA THR A 39 -0.81 3.24 10.19
C THR A 39 -1.06 3.90 8.83
N LEU A 40 -2.30 4.33 8.58
CA LEU A 40 -2.61 5.07 7.35
C LEU A 40 -1.79 6.37 7.23
N THR A 41 -1.48 7.01 8.37
CA THR A 41 -0.67 8.22 8.41
C THR A 41 0.77 7.98 7.97
N GLU A 42 1.42 6.94 8.50
CA GLU A 42 2.79 6.56 8.10
C GLU A 42 2.83 6.19 6.62
N LEU A 43 1.85 5.43 6.12
CA LEU A 43 1.78 5.05 4.71
C LEU A 43 1.60 6.25 3.78
N ALA A 44 0.80 7.24 4.19
CA ALA A 44 0.65 8.49 3.45
C ALA A 44 1.97 9.29 3.41
N GLN A 45 2.71 9.33 4.52
CA GLN A 45 4.02 9.98 4.57
C GLN A 45 5.06 9.26 3.71
N GLN A 46 5.12 7.92 3.78
CA GLN A 46 6.06 7.10 3.01
C GLN A 46 5.83 7.17 1.51
N THR A 47 4.56 7.22 1.08
CA THR A 47 4.20 7.27 -0.35
C THR A 47 4.14 8.71 -0.90
N GLY A 48 4.06 9.73 -0.05
CA GLY A 48 3.78 11.10 -0.45
C GLY A 48 2.37 11.31 -1.02
N VAL A 49 1.46 10.33 -0.84
CA VAL A 49 0.08 10.39 -1.30
C VAL A 49 -0.83 10.88 -0.18
N ALA A 50 -1.76 11.78 -0.51
CA ALA A 50 -2.74 12.27 0.46
C ALA A 50 -3.53 11.11 1.11
N MET A 51 -3.74 11.19 2.43
CA MET A 51 -4.49 10.17 3.18
C MET A 51 -5.88 9.89 2.60
N SER A 52 -6.58 10.93 2.13
CA SER A 52 -7.92 10.80 1.50
C SER A 52 -7.89 9.91 0.25
N SER A 53 -6.81 9.94 -0.52
CA SER A 53 -6.60 9.09 -1.70
C SER A 53 -6.24 7.65 -1.33
N LEU A 54 -5.70 7.43 -0.12
CA LEU A 54 -5.34 6.12 0.40
C LEU A 54 -6.44 5.46 1.23
N GLN A 55 -7.41 6.23 1.73
CA GLN A 55 -8.44 5.72 2.65
C GLN A 55 -9.25 4.57 2.03
N ARG A 56 -9.73 4.74 0.78
CA ARG A 56 -10.49 3.69 0.08
C ARG A 56 -9.66 2.43 -0.21
N PRO A 57 -8.47 2.49 -0.84
CA PRO A 57 -7.65 1.29 -1.05
C PRO A 57 -7.25 0.63 0.26
N PHE A 58 -6.92 1.40 1.30
CA PHE A 58 -6.59 0.90 2.63
C PHE A 58 -7.74 0.13 3.26
N GLN A 59 -8.94 0.71 3.29
CA GLN A 59 -10.13 0.02 3.80
C GLN A 59 -10.41 -1.26 3.03
N SER A 60 -10.25 -1.25 1.70
CA SER A 60 -10.43 -2.45 0.89
C SER A 60 -9.44 -3.57 1.28
N LEU A 61 -8.22 -3.24 1.72
CA LEU A 61 -7.26 -4.24 2.22
C LEU A 61 -7.68 -4.83 3.57
N VAL A 62 -8.30 -4.01 4.43
CA VAL A 62 -8.91 -4.48 5.69
C VAL A 62 -10.06 -5.44 5.38
N ASP A 63 -10.96 -5.06 4.48
CA ASP A 63 -12.17 -5.80 4.16
C ASP A 63 -11.88 -7.19 3.57
N VAL A 64 -10.79 -7.32 2.80
CA VAL A 64 -10.35 -8.63 2.25
C VAL A 64 -9.37 -9.38 3.16
N GLY A 65 -9.10 -8.87 4.36
CA GLY A 65 -8.22 -9.54 5.34
C GLY A 65 -6.74 -9.54 4.96
N LEU A 66 -6.28 -8.63 4.10
CA LEU A 66 -4.85 -8.46 3.84
C LEU A 66 -4.14 -7.72 4.97
N ILE A 67 -4.84 -6.80 5.64
CA ILE A 67 -4.37 -6.18 6.88
C ILE A 67 -5.45 -6.28 7.95
N SER A 68 -5.07 -6.36 9.21
CA SER A 68 -6.01 -6.47 10.33
C SER A 68 -5.74 -5.41 11.38
N PRO A 69 -6.78 -4.80 11.98
CA PRO A 69 -6.58 -3.86 13.07
C PRO A 69 -5.94 -4.59 14.26
N VAL A 70 -4.93 -3.95 14.87
CA VAL A 70 -4.37 -4.43 16.13
C VAL A 70 -5.34 -4.02 17.26
N PRO A 71 -5.82 -4.95 18.11
CA PRO A 71 -6.69 -4.61 19.22
C PRO A 71 -5.99 -3.68 20.21
N ASP A 72 -6.68 -2.60 20.60
CA ASP A 72 -6.34 -1.63 21.66
C ASP A 72 -4.87 -1.62 22.11
N ALA A 73 -4.02 -1.02 21.28
CA ALA A 73 -2.92 -0.26 21.84
C ALA A 73 -3.52 1.06 22.32
N ASP A 74 -3.26 1.44 23.57
CA ASP A 74 -3.65 2.71 24.21
C ASP A 74 -2.95 3.91 23.53
N SER A 75 -3.14 4.02 22.22
CA SER A 75 -2.34 4.79 21.29
C SER A 75 -3.25 5.71 20.51
N ARG A 76 -2.76 6.94 20.32
CA ARG A 76 -3.39 7.96 19.49
C ARG A 76 -3.58 7.49 18.03
N TYR A 77 -2.86 6.46 17.60
CA TYR A 77 -2.89 5.94 16.24
C TYR A 77 -3.49 4.53 16.19
N ARG A 78 -4.33 4.31 15.17
CA ARG A 78 -4.89 2.99 14.89
C ARG A 78 -3.91 2.18 14.05
N TYR A 79 -3.29 1.18 14.68
CA TYR A 79 -2.34 0.28 14.04
C TYR A 79 -3.03 -0.88 13.33
N PHE A 80 -2.42 -1.31 12.25
CA PHE A 80 -2.82 -2.48 11.48
C PHE A 80 -1.61 -3.38 11.24
N LEU A 81 -1.83 -4.69 11.29
CA LEU A 81 -0.84 -5.70 11.00
C LEU A 81 -1.06 -6.26 9.60
N ARG A 82 0.03 -6.41 8.84
CA ARG A 82 0.08 -7.11 7.56
C ARG A 82 -0.10 -8.61 7.77
N ASN A 83 -1.12 -9.19 7.15
CA ASN A 83 -1.35 -10.62 7.18
C ASN A 83 -0.52 -11.33 6.09
N PRO A 84 -0.04 -12.56 6.31
CA PRO A 84 0.64 -13.35 5.28
C PRO A 84 -0.26 -13.56 4.05
N SER A 85 0.23 -13.21 2.86
CA SER A 85 -0.51 -13.36 1.61
C SER A 85 0.40 -13.29 0.38
N ALA A 86 0.06 -14.05 -0.66
CA ALA A 86 0.72 -13.97 -1.97
C ALA A 86 0.51 -12.61 -2.66
N ALA A 87 -0.49 -11.83 -2.21
CA ALA A 87 -0.76 -10.50 -2.75
C ALA A 87 0.44 -9.55 -2.61
N TRP A 88 1.30 -9.73 -1.61
CA TRP A 88 2.49 -8.91 -1.41
C TRP A 88 3.56 -9.18 -2.46
N THR A 89 3.83 -10.47 -2.73
CA THR A 89 4.75 -10.87 -3.79
C THR A 89 4.23 -10.40 -5.15
N TRP A 90 2.94 -10.57 -5.40
CA TRP A 90 2.33 -10.11 -6.65
C TRP A 90 2.42 -8.58 -6.82
N ALA A 91 2.26 -7.80 -5.75
CA ALA A 91 2.47 -6.35 -5.81
C ALA A 91 3.91 -6.00 -6.22
N VAL A 92 4.91 -6.73 -5.71
CA VAL A 92 6.32 -6.55 -6.12
C VAL A 92 6.51 -6.91 -7.60
N GLU A 93 5.93 -8.02 -8.07
CA GLU A 93 5.97 -8.42 -9.48
C GLU A 93 5.36 -7.35 -10.41
N LEU A 94 4.20 -6.80 -10.04
CA LEU A 94 3.56 -5.70 -10.79
C LEU A 94 4.45 -4.45 -10.82
N ALA A 95 5.12 -4.13 -9.72
CA ALA A 95 6.03 -3.00 -9.64
C ALA A 95 7.27 -3.20 -10.54
N SER A 96 7.81 -4.41 -10.61
CA SER A 96 8.89 -4.76 -11.54
C SER A 96 8.44 -4.64 -13.00
N ALA A 97 7.22 -5.09 -13.31
CA ALA A 97 6.65 -4.96 -14.65
C ALA A 97 6.43 -3.50 -15.06
N ALA A 98 6.18 -2.59 -14.10
CA ALA A 98 6.09 -1.15 -14.36
C ALA A 98 7.45 -0.52 -14.70
N GLN A 99 8.54 -1.05 -14.15
CA GLN A 99 9.91 -0.54 -14.36
C GLN A 99 10.54 -1.04 -15.66
N ALA A 100 10.06 -2.18 -16.18
CA ALA A 100 10.52 -2.77 -17.43
C ALA A 100 9.87 -2.14 -18.69
N ARG A 101 9.03 -1.12 -18.52
CA ARG A 101 8.33 -0.39 -19.59
C ARG A 101 8.95 0.98 -19.80
#